data_AF-X1EJW8-F1
#
_entry.id   AF-X1EJW8-F1
#
_cell.length_a   1.000
_cell.length_b   1.000
_cell.length_c   1.000
_cell.angle_alpha   90.00
_cell.angle_beta   90.00
_cell.angle_gamma   90.00
#
_symmetry.space_group_name_H-M   'P 1'
#
loop_
_entity.id
_entity.type
_entity.pdbx_description
1 polymer ?
#
loop_
_entity_poly.entity_id
_entity_poly.type
_entity_poly.pdbx_seq_one_letter_code
_entity_poly.pdbx_strand_id
1 'polypeptide(L)'
;EVIEVAKSLSLKLLPSKVKDFVKKTMVLPTKDEATGIRVDFIFSFTPYEKKAIKRAREIPVKKTVIKFASPEDLIIHKVFAGRARDLDDVKSVLLKNFSLNFSYIKKWLGEFDKSLPKMGLLKKFEETRKSVSKKGRDYFLKKSS
;
A
#
# COMPACT_ATOMS: atom_id res chain seq x y z
N GLU A 1 -13.88 -5.30 -19.91
CA GLU A 1 -12.79 -4.33 -19.98
C GLU A 1 -11.47 -4.87 -19.40
N VAL A 2 -11.30 -5.02 -18.08
CA VAL A 2 -9.99 -5.46 -17.50
C VAL A 2 -9.50 -6.84 -17.94
N ILE A 3 -10.41 -7.79 -18.23
CA ILE A 3 -10.03 -9.10 -18.80
C ILE A 3 -9.41 -8.93 -20.19
N GLU A 4 -9.92 -8.00 -20.99
CA GLU A 4 -9.37 -7.73 -22.33
C GLU A 4 -8.00 -7.05 -22.23
N VAL A 5 -7.81 -6.15 -21.24
CA VAL A 5 -6.49 -5.59 -20.92
C VAL A 5 -5.51 -6.71 -20.54
N ALA A 6 -5.88 -7.61 -19.62
CA ALA A 6 -5.02 -8.72 -19.21
C ALA A 6 -4.63 -9.61 -20.40
N LYS A 7 -5.59 -9.95 -21.28
CA LYS A 7 -5.32 -10.71 -22.51
C LYS A 7 -4.39 -9.97 -23.48
N SER A 8 -4.59 -8.66 -23.68
CA SER A 8 -3.74 -7.84 -24.56
C SER A 8 -2.29 -7.74 -24.07
N LEU A 9 -2.08 -7.90 -22.76
CA LEU A 9 -0.77 -7.96 -22.11
C LEU A 9 -0.22 -9.38 -22.02
N SER A 10 -0.88 -10.37 -22.64
CA SER A 10 -0.53 -11.80 -22.56
C SER A 10 -0.47 -12.34 -21.12
N LEU A 11 -1.25 -11.76 -20.21
CA LEU A 11 -1.32 -12.20 -18.81
C LEU A 11 -2.31 -13.36 -18.67
N LYS A 12 -1.84 -14.47 -18.11
CA LYS A 12 -2.68 -15.61 -17.76
C LYS A 12 -3.53 -15.31 -16.54
N LEU A 13 -4.83 -15.48 -16.66
CA LEU A 13 -5.76 -15.42 -15.54
C LEU A 13 -5.56 -16.67 -14.66
N LEU A 14 -5.31 -16.46 -13.36
CA LEU A 14 -5.03 -17.57 -12.45
C LEU A 14 -6.28 -18.30 -11.92
N PRO A 15 -7.42 -17.62 -11.64
CA PRO A 15 -8.60 -18.32 -11.13
C PRO A 15 -9.32 -19.10 -12.24
N SER A 16 -9.74 -20.33 -11.95
CA SER A 16 -10.57 -21.14 -12.85
C SER A 16 -11.95 -20.53 -13.10
N LYS A 17 -12.61 -20.03 -12.04
CA LYS A 17 -13.89 -19.29 -12.09
C LYS A 17 -13.65 -17.80 -11.86
N VAL A 18 -13.13 -17.11 -12.88
CA VAL A 18 -12.71 -15.69 -12.81
C VAL A 18 -13.76 -14.77 -12.19
N LYS A 19 -15.01 -14.80 -12.72
CA LYS A 19 -16.07 -13.88 -12.27
C LYS A 19 -16.41 -14.07 -10.79
N ASP A 20 -16.53 -15.32 -10.34
CA ASP A 20 -16.88 -15.63 -8.94
C ASP A 20 -15.75 -15.24 -8.00
N PHE A 21 -14.50 -15.49 -8.40
CA PHE A 21 -13.33 -15.14 -7.62
C PHE A 21 -13.22 -13.62 -7.43
N VAL A 22 -13.37 -12.85 -8.52
CA VAL A 22 -13.31 -11.39 -8.49
C VAL A 22 -14.46 -10.82 -7.66
N LYS A 23 -15.69 -11.32 -7.81
CA LYS A 23 -16.84 -10.86 -7.00
C LYS A 23 -16.65 -11.07 -5.50
N LYS A 24 -15.93 -12.12 -5.10
CA LYS A 24 -15.68 -12.44 -3.69
C LYS A 24 -14.48 -11.69 -3.10
N THR A 25 -13.43 -11.51 -3.88
CA THR A 25 -12.13 -11.03 -3.38
C THR A 25 -11.80 -9.61 -3.80
N MET A 26 -12.49 -9.09 -4.82
CA MET A 26 -12.18 -7.83 -5.49
C MET A 26 -10.76 -7.76 -6.06
N VAL A 27 -10.19 -8.93 -6.40
CA VAL A 27 -8.88 -9.05 -7.03
C VAL A 27 -8.97 -9.99 -8.24
N LEU A 28 -8.38 -9.60 -9.36
CA LEU A 28 -8.10 -10.46 -10.50
C LEU A 28 -6.60 -10.77 -10.53
N PRO A 29 -6.17 -11.91 -9.96
CA PRO A 29 -4.77 -12.29 -9.98
C PRO A 29 -4.40 -12.87 -11.35
N THR A 30 -3.28 -12.40 -11.90
CA THR A 30 -2.76 -12.84 -13.20
C THR A 30 -1.26 -13.10 -13.12
N LYS A 31 -0.71 -13.74 -14.15
CA LYS A 31 0.71 -14.05 -14.25
C LYS A 31 1.19 -13.90 -15.68
N ASP A 32 2.32 -13.24 -15.84
CA ASP A 32 3.10 -13.36 -17.06
C ASP A 32 3.86 -14.70 -17.03
N GLU A 33 3.52 -15.60 -17.95
CA GLU A 33 4.12 -16.93 -17.99
C GLU A 33 5.59 -16.90 -18.43
N ALA A 34 5.99 -15.93 -19.25
CA ALA A 34 7.35 -15.84 -19.77
C ALA A 34 8.35 -15.46 -18.67
N THR A 35 8.01 -14.49 -17.81
CA THR A 35 8.89 -14.00 -16.73
C THR A 35 8.58 -14.63 -15.37
N GLY A 36 7.40 -15.24 -15.22
CA GLY A 36 6.91 -15.74 -13.95
C GLY A 36 6.34 -14.66 -13.00
N ILE A 37 6.37 -13.39 -13.39
CA ILE A 37 5.91 -12.27 -12.57
C ILE A 37 4.40 -12.32 -12.38
N ARG A 38 3.96 -12.12 -11.13
CA ARG A 38 2.53 -11.96 -10.81
C ARG A 38 2.09 -10.52 -10.96
N VAL A 39 0.93 -10.33 -11.58
CA VAL A 39 0.28 -9.03 -11.74
C VAL A 39 -1.14 -9.17 -11.23
N ASP A 40 -1.45 -8.51 -10.11
CA ASP A 40 -2.77 -8.55 -9.50
C ASP A 40 -3.52 -7.24 -9.79
N PHE A 41 -4.70 -7.33 -10.40
CA PHE A 41 -5.59 -6.18 -10.57
C PHE A 41 -6.53 -6.09 -9.38
N ILE A 42 -6.35 -5.06 -8.55
CA ILE A 42 -7.19 -4.79 -7.38
C ILE A 42 -8.23 -3.75 -7.77
N PHE A 43 -9.49 -4.02 -7.48
CA PHE A 43 -10.59 -3.11 -7.81
C PHE A 43 -10.91 -2.20 -6.63
N SER A 44 -11.02 -0.90 -6.90
CA SER A 44 -11.24 0.13 -5.89
C SER A 44 -12.67 0.68 -5.92
N PHE A 45 -13.31 0.78 -4.74
CA PHE A 45 -14.70 1.21 -4.61
C PHE A 45 -14.89 2.31 -3.58
N THR A 46 -14.02 2.34 -2.57
CA THR A 46 -14.14 3.28 -1.46
C THR A 46 -13.71 4.70 -1.88
N PRO A 47 -14.24 5.73 -1.21
CA PRO A 47 -13.75 7.11 -1.39
C PRO A 47 -12.26 7.25 -1.12
N TYR A 48 -11.73 6.48 -0.17
CA TYR A 48 -10.29 6.42 0.12
C TYR A 48 -9.49 5.93 -1.09
N GLU A 49 -9.83 4.76 -1.63
CA GLU A 49 -9.03 4.16 -2.72
C GLU A 49 -9.06 5.04 -3.97
N LYS A 50 -10.21 5.64 -4.30
CA LYS A 50 -10.31 6.62 -5.40
C LYS A 50 -9.39 7.81 -5.16
N LYS A 51 -9.26 8.28 -3.92
CA LYS A 51 -8.35 9.37 -3.55
C LYS A 51 -6.88 8.93 -3.61
N ALA A 52 -6.56 7.73 -3.13
CA ALA A 52 -5.21 7.16 -3.19
C ALA A 52 -4.71 7.02 -4.64
N ILE A 53 -5.57 6.54 -5.55
CA ILE A 53 -5.27 6.45 -6.99
C ILE A 53 -5.01 7.84 -7.59
N LYS A 54 -5.85 8.84 -7.29
CA LYS A 54 -5.66 10.22 -7.77
C LYS A 54 -4.37 10.88 -7.24
N ARG A 55 -3.91 10.47 -6.05
CA ARG A 55 -2.68 10.95 -5.41
C ARG A 55 -1.44 10.18 -5.83
N ALA A 56 -1.56 9.17 -6.70
CA ALA A 56 -0.42 8.43 -7.18
C ALA A 56 0.61 9.38 -7.80
N ARG A 57 1.87 9.16 -7.46
CA ARG A 57 3.01 9.96 -7.92
C ARG A 57 3.55 9.36 -9.20
N GLU A 58 3.75 10.19 -10.21
CA GLU A 58 4.45 9.80 -11.43
C GLU A 58 5.95 9.81 -11.18
N ILE A 59 6.60 8.67 -11.41
CA ILE A 59 8.04 8.49 -11.23
C ILE A 59 8.61 7.95 -12.55
N PRO A 60 9.56 8.66 -13.18
CA PRO A 60 10.28 8.14 -14.33
C PRO A 60 11.11 6.91 -13.94
N VAL A 61 10.90 5.82 -14.66
CA VAL A 61 11.67 4.57 -14.53
C VAL A 61 12.15 4.15 -15.91
N LYS A 62 13.46 4.26 -16.14
CA LYS A 62 14.08 4.05 -17.46
C LYS A 62 13.41 4.94 -18.52
N LYS A 63 12.72 4.34 -19.51
CA LYS A 63 12.07 5.03 -20.63
C LYS A 63 10.55 5.23 -20.45
N THR A 64 10.02 4.93 -19.26
CA THR A 64 8.58 4.97 -18.99
C THR A 64 8.29 5.73 -17.71
N VAL A 65 7.14 6.41 -17.64
CA VAL A 65 6.63 7.01 -16.42
C VAL A 65 5.67 6.03 -15.74
N ILE A 66 5.94 5.69 -14.48
CA ILE A 66 5.12 4.75 -13.70
C ILE A 66 4.45 5.51 -12.56
N LYS A 67 3.16 5.21 -12.33
CA LYS A 67 2.40 5.73 -11.19
C LYS A 67 2.59 4.85 -9.97
N PHE A 68 3.16 5.42 -8.91
CA PHE A 68 3.33 4.76 -7.61
C PHE A 68 2.37 5.36 -6.58
N ALA A 69 1.91 4.55 -5.62
CA ALA A 69 1.17 5.06 -4.47
C ALA A 69 2.01 6.13 -3.74
N SER A 70 1.35 7.16 -3.20
CA SER A 70 2.06 8.12 -2.36
C SER A 70 2.62 7.42 -1.12
N PRO A 71 3.72 7.90 -0.52
CA PRO A 71 4.25 7.34 0.71
C PRO A 71 3.21 7.27 1.83
N GLU A 72 2.32 8.25 1.94
CA GLU A 72 1.23 8.25 2.91
C GLU A 72 0.20 7.15 2.65
N ASP A 73 -0.25 7.00 1.40
CA ASP A 73 -1.23 5.98 1.03
C ASP A 73 -0.62 4.57 1.16
N LEU A 74 0.67 4.40 0.85
CA LEU A 74 1.43 3.16 1.11
C LEU A 74 1.44 2.80 2.59
N ILE A 75 1.72 3.77 3.48
CA ILE A 75 1.67 3.56 4.94
C ILE A 75 0.27 3.12 5.37
N ILE A 76 -0.77 3.80 4.90
CA ILE A 76 -2.16 3.49 5.26
C ILE A 76 -2.52 2.05 4.86
N HIS A 77 -2.20 1.63 3.63
CA HIS A 77 -2.43 0.27 3.17
C HIS A 77 -1.67 -0.79 4.01
N LYS A 78 -0.42 -0.49 4.36
CA LYS A 78 0.42 -1.40 5.16
C LYS A 78 -0.05 -1.53 6.61
N VAL A 79 -0.44 -0.42 7.24
CA VAL A 79 -1.04 -0.44 8.59
C VAL A 79 -2.36 -1.19 8.58
N PHE A 80 -3.20 -0.98 7.56
CA PHE A 80 -4.46 -1.70 7.40
C PHE A 80 -4.26 -3.22 7.28
N ALA A 81 -3.27 -3.65 6.49
CA ALA A 81 -2.90 -5.07 6.36
C ALA A 81 -2.36 -5.67 7.67
N GLY A 82 -1.61 -4.88 8.46
CA GLY A 82 -1.31 -5.16 9.86
C GLY A 82 -0.38 -6.35 10.14
N ARG A 83 0.20 -7.01 9.14
CA ARG A 83 1.19 -8.09 9.35
C ARG A 83 2.49 -7.50 9.88
N ALA A 84 3.25 -8.26 10.68
CA ALA A 84 4.52 -7.80 11.26
C ALA A 84 5.47 -7.19 10.22
N ARG A 85 5.63 -7.85 9.06
CA ARG A 85 6.44 -7.36 7.94
C ARG A 85 5.92 -6.05 7.33
N ASP A 86 4.59 -5.86 7.27
CA ASP A 86 4.03 -4.61 6.75
C ASP A 86 4.31 -3.43 7.70
N LEU A 87 4.31 -3.68 9.03
CA LEU A 87 4.70 -2.66 10.00
C LEU A 87 6.20 -2.32 9.93
N ASP A 88 7.07 -3.29 9.63
CA ASP A 88 8.49 -3.03 9.40
C ASP A 88 8.73 -2.24 8.10
N ASP A 89 7.94 -2.48 7.05
CA ASP A 89 7.91 -1.65 5.85
C ASP A 89 7.50 -0.20 6.19
N VAL A 90 6.45 -0.02 7.02
CA VAL A 90 6.02 1.32 7.48
C VAL A 90 7.17 2.03 8.19
N LYS A 91 7.89 1.36 9.10
CA LYS A 91 9.07 1.96 9.77
C LYS A 91 10.12 2.41 8.76
N SER A 92 10.39 1.60 7.75
CA SER A 92 11.35 1.90 6.70
C SER A 92 10.94 3.12 5.85
N VAL A 93 9.65 3.24 5.53
CA VAL A 93 9.11 4.42 4.81
C VAL A 93 9.21 5.68 5.68
N LEU A 94 8.85 5.59 6.97
CA LEU A 94 8.93 6.69 7.93
C LEU A 94 10.37 7.24 8.08
N LEU A 95 11.39 6.38 8.05
CA LEU A 95 12.79 6.78 8.16
C LEU A 95 13.32 7.48 6.90
N LYS A 96 12.74 7.20 5.73
CA LYS A 96 13.22 7.70 4.43
C LYS A 96 12.47 8.93 3.92
N ASN A 97 11.33 9.28 4.52
CA ASN A 97 10.46 10.36 4.05
C ASN A 97 10.20 11.38 5.16
N PHE A 98 10.88 12.52 5.10
CA PHE A 98 10.77 13.58 6.13
C PHE A 98 9.55 14.50 5.96
N SER A 99 8.95 14.54 4.76
CA SER A 99 7.85 15.45 4.41
C SER A 99 6.47 14.78 4.42
N LEU A 100 6.28 13.73 5.22
CA LEU A 100 5.02 12.98 5.25
C LEU A 100 3.88 13.79 5.86
N ASN A 101 2.71 13.76 5.21
CA ASN A 101 1.50 14.35 5.77
C ASN A 101 0.84 13.40 6.78
N PHE A 102 1.24 13.53 8.05
CA PHE A 102 0.69 12.72 9.12
C PHE A 102 -0.78 12.99 9.43
N SER A 103 -1.25 14.23 9.24
CA SER A 103 -2.67 14.56 9.44
C SER A 103 -3.55 13.76 8.48
N TYR A 104 -3.12 13.62 7.23
CA TYR A 104 -3.80 12.80 6.22
C TYR A 104 -3.84 11.31 6.60
N ILE A 105 -2.71 10.75 7.04
CA ILE A 105 -2.63 9.34 7.47
C ILE A 105 -3.58 9.10 8.65
N LYS A 106 -3.50 9.94 9.70
CA LYS A 106 -4.34 9.80 10.89
C LYS A 106 -5.82 9.94 10.58
N LYS A 107 -6.19 10.88 9.69
CA LYS A 107 -7.57 11.06 9.24
C LYS A 107 -8.13 9.75 8.69
N TRP A 108 -7.48 9.13 7.71
CA TRP A 108 -8.01 7.92 7.07
C TRP A 108 -7.98 6.70 7.98
N LEU A 109 -6.90 6.49 8.75
CA LEU A 109 -6.87 5.40 9.72
C LEU A 109 -7.96 5.55 10.78
N GLY A 110 -8.23 6.78 11.22
CA GLY A 110 -9.34 7.09 12.13
C GLY A 110 -10.71 6.83 11.51
N GLU A 111 -10.93 7.21 10.24
CA GLU A 111 -12.18 6.87 9.53
C GLU A 111 -12.37 5.35 9.41
N PHE A 112 -11.29 4.60 9.15
CA PHE A 112 -11.37 3.14 9.12
C PHE A 112 -11.66 2.54 10.49
N ASP A 113 -11.07 3.06 11.56
CA ASP A 113 -11.38 2.62 12.93
C ASP A 113 -12.84 2.92 13.31
N LYS A 114 -13.46 4.00 12.81
CA LYS A 114 -14.90 4.22 13.02
C LYS A 114 -15.75 3.11 12.38
N SER A 115 -15.39 2.67 11.18
CA SER A 115 -16.10 1.59 10.48
C SER A 115 -15.72 0.19 10.98
N LEU A 116 -14.49 0.02 11.51
CA LEU A 116 -13.91 -1.24 11.96
C LEU A 116 -13.25 -1.08 13.34
N PRO A 117 -14.01 -0.81 14.42
CA PRO A 117 -13.45 -0.41 15.73
C PRO A 117 -12.47 -1.41 16.35
N LYS A 118 -12.61 -2.69 16.01
CA LYS A 118 -11.74 -3.78 16.51
C LYS A 118 -10.32 -3.74 15.92
N MET A 119 -10.07 -3.02 14.83
CA MET A 119 -8.77 -3.05 14.16
C MET A 119 -7.71 -2.17 14.85
N GLY A 120 -8.09 -1.08 15.50
CA GLY A 120 -7.19 -0.19 16.26
C GLY A 120 -6.03 0.35 15.41
N LEU A 121 -6.31 0.68 14.14
CA LEU A 121 -5.33 1.05 13.13
C LEU A 121 -4.57 2.33 13.49
N LEU A 122 -5.27 3.35 13.99
CA LEU A 122 -4.65 4.60 14.41
C LEU A 122 -3.66 4.37 15.55
N LYS A 123 -4.03 3.54 16.54
CA LYS A 123 -3.16 3.15 17.64
C LYS A 123 -1.91 2.42 17.15
N LYS A 124 -2.08 1.42 16.27
CA LYS A 124 -0.96 0.67 15.67
C LYS A 124 0.01 1.58 14.92
N PHE A 125 -0.50 2.55 14.17
CA PHE A 125 0.33 3.52 13.46
C PHE A 125 1.15 4.38 14.42
N GLU A 126 0.52 4.92 15.47
CA GLU A 126 1.21 5.76 16.47
C GLU A 126 2.28 4.99 17.23
N GLU A 127 2.00 3.75 17.65
CA GLU A 127 2.97 2.87 18.30
C GLU A 127 4.17 2.58 17.38
N THR A 128 3.89 2.25 16.12
CA THR A 128 4.92 2.02 15.10
C THR A 128 5.79 3.26 14.92
N ARG A 129 5.18 4.45 14.78
CA ARG A 129 5.89 5.72 14.63
C ARG A 129 6.75 6.07 15.85
N LYS A 130 6.23 5.86 17.07
CA LYS A 130 6.98 6.09 18.32
C LYS A 130 8.22 5.20 18.39
N SER A 131 8.10 3.93 17.96
CA SER A 131 9.23 3.00 17.92
C SER A 131 10.38 3.48 17.02
N VAL A 132 10.05 4.13 15.90
CA VAL A 132 11.03 4.73 14.98
C VAL A 132 11.66 5.98 15.59
N SER A 133 10.88 6.83 16.25
CA SER A 133 11.38 8.08 16.85
C SER A 133 12.35 7.84 18.01
N LYS A 134 12.25 6.69 18.69
CA LYS A 134 13.22 6.25 19.70
C LYS A 134 14.52 5.77 19.06
N LYS A 135 14.42 4.88 18.07
CA LYS A 135 15.59 4.38 17.32
C LYS A 135 16.32 5.44 16.49
N GLY A 136 15.60 6.41 15.93
CA GLY A 136 16.18 7.53 15.20
C GLY A 136 17.06 8.40 16.11
N ARG A 137 16.57 8.71 17.32
CA ARG A 137 17.38 9.39 18.35
C ARG A 137 18.64 8.59 18.70
N ASP A 138 18.51 7.30 18.94
CA ASP A 138 19.66 6.44 19.26
C ASP A 138 20.68 6.36 18.09
N TYR A 139 20.21 6.36 16.84
CA TYR A 139 21.06 6.36 15.64
C TYR A 139 21.83 7.69 15.47
N PHE A 140 21.17 8.84 15.66
CA PHE A 140 21.85 10.14 15.58
C PHE A 140 22.81 10.38 16.75
N LEU A 141 22.47 9.91 17.96
CA LEU A 141 23.37 9.97 19.12
C LEU A 141 24.62 9.12 18.93
N LYS A 142 24.50 7.90 18.38
CA LYS A 142 25.66 7.03 18.08
C LYS A 142 26.58 7.51 16.96
N LYS A 143 26.11 8.43 16.10
CA LYS A 143 26.90 8.97 14.98
C LYS A 143 27.55 10.31 15.30
N SER A 144 27.24 10.87 16.48
CA SER A 144 27.76 12.14 17.00
C SER A 144 28.72 11.92 18.18
N SER A 145 29.21 10.69 18.35
CA SER A 145 30.25 10.26 19.29
C SER A 145 31.27 9.43 18.52
#